data_AF-A0A1Q2CK74-F1
#
_entry.id   AF-A0A1Q2CK74-F1
#
_cell.length_a   1.000
_cell.length_b   1.000
_cell.length_c   1.000
_cell.angle_alpha   90.00
_cell.angle_beta   90.00
_cell.angle_gamma   90.00
#
_symmetry.space_group_name_H-M   'P 1'
#
loop_
_entity.id
_entity.type
_entity.pdbx_description
1 polymer ?
#
loop_
_entity_poly.entity_id
_entity_poly.type
_entity_poly.pdbx_seq_one_letter_code
_entity_poly.pdbx_strand_id
1 'polypeptide(L)'
;MVAASGPDPLRPDADPDRGYARVRRSGKSIAALLMDQKVAAGVGNIFRAEVLFRHRIDPATPGREIDHRTWRVLWDDLVDLMAYAKVHGRIDTVRDEHSPEAQGRPARVDRHGGEVYVYRRADLPCHVCGTPVRSSTLEGRNLYWCPKCQRRKSAPVPDRRNRLDVHGVEPLLSRPVRP
;
A
#
# COMPACT_ATOMS: atom_id res chain seq x y z
N MET A 1 1.10 -28.89 14.21
CA MET A 1 -0.15 -28.48 13.55
C MET A 1 0.15 -27.28 12.67
N VAL A 2 0.34 -27.48 11.37
CA VAL A 2 0.60 -26.38 10.42
C VAL A 2 -0.66 -25.53 10.40
N ALA A 3 -0.59 -24.31 10.96
CA ALA A 3 -1.68 -23.37 10.88
C ALA A 3 -2.04 -23.18 9.40
N ALA A 4 -3.31 -23.36 9.04
CA ALA A 4 -3.74 -23.25 7.65
C ALA A 4 -3.30 -21.91 7.07
N SER A 5 -2.36 -21.96 6.12
CA SER A 5 -1.90 -20.79 5.37
C SER A 5 -3.07 -20.12 4.66
N GLY A 6 -2.87 -18.84 4.33
CA GLY A 6 -3.77 -18.09 3.47
C GLY A 6 -3.83 -18.69 2.06
N PRO A 7 -4.70 -18.14 1.19
CA PRO A 7 -4.70 -18.51 -0.23
C PRO A 7 -3.31 -18.24 -0.85
N ASP A 8 -2.91 -19.09 -1.79
CA ASP A 8 -1.61 -19.02 -2.47
C ASP A 8 -1.82 -18.59 -3.94
N PRO A 9 -1.27 -17.44 -4.38
CA PRO A 9 -1.40 -16.98 -5.77
C PRO A 9 -0.89 -17.96 -6.83
N LEU A 10 0.00 -18.89 -6.48
CA LEU A 10 0.51 -19.91 -7.43
C LEU A 10 -0.42 -21.10 -7.60
N ARG A 11 -1.51 -21.16 -6.83
CA ARG A 11 -2.50 -22.24 -6.88
C ARG A 11 -3.73 -21.81 -7.70
N PRO A 12 -4.06 -22.50 -8.79
CA PRO A 12 -5.23 -22.16 -9.62
C PRO A 12 -6.57 -22.25 -8.88
N ASP A 13 -6.64 -23.08 -7.83
CA ASP A 13 -7.81 -23.29 -6.98
C ASP A 13 -7.86 -22.33 -5.78
N ALA A 14 -6.94 -21.37 -5.68
CA ALA A 14 -6.90 -20.44 -4.56
C ALA A 14 -8.08 -19.46 -4.60
N ASP A 15 -8.79 -19.38 -3.47
CA ASP A 15 -9.83 -18.39 -3.25
C ASP A 15 -9.24 -17.09 -2.65
N PRO A 16 -9.12 -15.99 -3.44
CA PRO A 16 -8.62 -14.71 -2.94
C PRO A 16 -9.49 -14.08 -1.85
N ASP A 17 -10.79 -14.43 -1.78
CA ASP A 17 -11.72 -13.80 -0.85
C ASP A 17 -11.46 -14.23 0.59
N ARG A 18 -10.80 -15.38 0.81
CA ARG A 18 -10.28 -15.79 2.11
C ARG A 18 -9.24 -14.81 2.65
N GLY A 19 -8.35 -14.33 1.79
CA GLY A 19 -7.36 -13.30 2.11
C GLY A 19 -8.04 -11.95 2.35
N TYR A 20 -8.94 -11.57 1.44
CA TYR A 20 -9.70 -10.33 1.54
C TYR A 20 -10.48 -10.20 2.84
N ALA A 21 -11.14 -11.29 3.26
CA ALA A 21 -11.91 -11.31 4.50
C ALA A 21 -11.08 -10.92 5.72
N ARG A 22 -9.77 -11.19 5.73
CA ARG A 22 -8.85 -10.74 6.79
C ARG A 22 -8.45 -9.29 6.59
N VAL A 23 -8.13 -8.90 5.35
CA VAL A 23 -7.74 -7.53 4.99
C VAL A 23 -8.81 -6.53 5.39
N ARG A 24 -10.06 -6.74 4.95
CA ARG A 24 -11.17 -5.79 5.17
C ARG A 24 -11.56 -5.56 6.63
N ARG A 25 -11.18 -6.49 7.53
CA ARG A 25 -11.46 -6.40 8.97
C ARG A 25 -10.30 -5.82 9.79
N SER A 26 -9.16 -5.57 9.16
CA SER A 26 -7.93 -5.20 9.86
C SER A 26 -7.68 -3.71 9.85
N GLY A 27 -7.26 -3.18 11.00
CA GLY A 27 -6.71 -1.83 11.12
C GLY A 27 -5.21 -1.73 10.81
N LYS A 28 -4.51 -2.87 10.64
CA LYS A 28 -3.11 -2.89 10.22
C LYS A 28 -2.98 -2.37 8.79
N SER A 29 -1.80 -1.87 8.45
CA SER A 29 -1.52 -1.42 7.09
C SER A 29 -1.53 -2.60 6.10
N ILE A 30 -1.87 -2.32 4.83
CA ILE A 30 -1.87 -3.30 3.75
C ILE A 30 -0.47 -3.89 3.54
N ALA A 31 0.59 -3.11 3.76
CA ALA A 31 1.96 -3.62 3.72
C ALA A 31 2.27 -4.63 4.85
N ALA A 32 1.71 -4.46 6.05
CA ALA A 32 1.84 -5.49 7.09
C ALA A 32 1.03 -6.74 6.71
N LEU A 33 -0.20 -6.55 6.24
CA LEU A 33 -1.11 -7.65 5.89
C LEU A 33 -0.58 -8.53 4.75
N LEU A 34 0.03 -7.96 3.73
CA LEU A 34 0.64 -8.73 2.63
C LEU A 34 1.83 -9.60 3.07
N MET A 35 2.44 -9.33 4.23
CA MET A 35 3.48 -10.21 4.79
C MET A 35 2.92 -11.34 5.66
N ASP A 36 1.67 -11.21 6.12
CA ASP A 36 0.99 -12.24 6.91
C ASP A 36 0.65 -13.42 6.01
N GLN A 37 1.32 -14.56 6.25
CA GLN A 37 1.12 -15.78 5.49
C GLN A 37 -0.29 -16.37 5.63
N LYS A 38 -1.12 -15.85 6.54
CA LYS A 38 -2.56 -16.16 6.64
C LYS A 38 -3.42 -15.34 5.68
N VAL A 39 -2.91 -14.23 5.12
CA VAL A 39 -3.58 -13.36 4.16
C VAL A 39 -3.26 -13.76 2.73
N ALA A 40 -1.97 -13.90 2.40
CA ALA A 40 -1.52 -14.36 1.10
C ALA A 40 -0.23 -15.16 1.29
N ALA A 41 -0.30 -16.47 1.04
CA ALA A 41 0.85 -17.35 1.18
C ALA A 41 1.89 -17.05 0.09
N GLY A 42 3.17 -17.13 0.42
CA GLY A 42 4.27 -16.92 -0.53
C GLY A 42 4.57 -15.47 -0.87
N VAL A 43 3.68 -14.52 -0.55
CA VAL A 43 3.95 -13.09 -0.73
C VAL A 43 5.07 -12.66 0.23
N GLY A 44 6.18 -12.26 -0.37
CA GLY A 44 7.39 -11.81 0.31
C GLY A 44 7.61 -10.30 0.18
N ASN A 45 8.76 -9.83 0.68
CA ASN A 45 9.02 -8.39 0.76
C ASN A 45 9.12 -7.70 -0.61
N ILE A 46 9.65 -8.41 -1.62
CA ILE A 46 9.75 -7.90 -2.99
C ILE A 46 8.33 -7.71 -3.54
N PHE A 47 7.55 -8.80 -3.62
CA PHE A 47 6.17 -8.75 -4.13
C PHE A 47 5.30 -7.73 -3.42
N ARG A 48 5.36 -7.64 -2.08
CA ARG A 48 4.65 -6.60 -1.32
C ARG A 48 4.99 -5.19 -1.80
N ALA A 49 6.29 -4.87 -1.87
CA ALA A 49 6.73 -3.52 -2.21
C ALA A 49 6.32 -3.16 -3.65
N GLU A 50 6.51 -4.11 -4.56
CA GLU A 50 6.32 -3.92 -5.99
C GLU A 50 4.84 -3.89 -6.39
N VAL A 51 4.00 -4.79 -5.86
CA VAL A 51 2.57 -4.80 -6.18
C VAL A 51 1.88 -3.52 -5.68
N LEU A 52 2.23 -3.06 -4.46
CA LEU A 52 1.68 -1.81 -3.94
C LEU A 52 2.13 -0.60 -4.76
N PHE A 53 3.38 -0.62 -5.26
CA PHE A 53 3.86 0.42 -6.16
C PHE A 53 3.12 0.42 -7.51
N ARG A 54 2.99 -0.75 -8.16
CA ARG A 54 2.32 -0.91 -9.46
C ARG A 54 0.88 -0.41 -9.45
N HIS A 55 0.20 -0.57 -8.32
CA HIS A 55 -1.17 -0.11 -8.11
C HIS A 55 -1.28 1.26 -7.41
N ARG A 56 -0.16 1.97 -7.20
CA ARG A 56 -0.10 3.31 -6.58
C ARG A 56 -0.76 3.39 -5.21
N ILE A 57 -0.65 2.32 -4.42
CA ILE A 57 -1.24 2.21 -3.09
C ILE A 57 -0.21 2.63 -2.05
N ASP A 58 -0.59 3.57 -1.17
CA ASP A 58 0.20 3.90 0.01
C ASP A 58 0.33 2.65 0.90
N PRO A 59 1.56 2.17 1.20
CA PRO A 59 1.76 0.99 2.03
C PRO A 59 1.19 1.11 3.45
N ALA A 60 0.99 2.35 3.95
CA ALA A 60 0.40 2.62 5.25
C ALA A 60 -1.14 2.54 5.25
N THR A 61 -1.79 2.41 4.09
CA THR A 61 -3.25 2.31 3.98
C THR A 61 -3.77 1.16 4.86
N PRO A 62 -4.68 1.40 5.82
CA PRO A 62 -5.30 0.33 6.61
C PRO A 62 -6.00 -0.70 5.73
N GLY A 63 -5.93 -1.98 6.08
CA GLY A 63 -6.58 -3.06 5.32
C GLY A 63 -8.09 -2.86 5.15
N ARG A 64 -8.77 -2.34 6.18
CA ARG A 64 -10.19 -1.98 6.12
C ARG A 64 -10.55 -0.89 5.11
N GLU A 65 -9.56 -0.11 4.65
CA GLU A 65 -9.74 0.93 3.61
C GLU A 65 -9.49 0.37 2.19
N ILE A 66 -9.08 -0.90 2.06
CA ILE A 66 -8.94 -1.58 0.77
C ILE A 66 -10.28 -2.18 0.36
N ASP A 67 -10.87 -1.66 -0.71
CA ASP A 67 -12.08 -2.23 -1.30
C ASP A 67 -11.80 -3.55 -2.03
N HIS A 68 -12.87 -4.32 -2.30
CA HIS A 68 -12.75 -5.64 -2.89
C HIS A 68 -12.13 -5.59 -4.29
N ARG A 69 -12.49 -4.58 -5.10
CA ARG A 69 -11.94 -4.39 -6.44
C ARG A 69 -10.43 -4.18 -6.41
N THR A 70 -9.95 -3.32 -5.50
CA THR A 70 -8.53 -3.04 -5.29
C THR A 70 -7.80 -4.31 -4.85
N TRP A 71 -8.41 -5.08 -3.94
CA TRP A 71 -7.85 -6.39 -3.56
C TRP A 71 -7.75 -7.35 -4.74
N ARG A 72 -8.80 -7.46 -5.56
CA ARG A 72 -8.80 -8.35 -6.74
C ARG A 72 -7.69 -7.99 -7.72
N VAL A 73 -7.51 -6.70 -8.05
CA VAL A 73 -6.42 -6.31 -8.97
C VAL A 73 -5.03 -6.53 -8.38
N LEU A 74 -4.85 -6.35 -7.06
CA LEU A 74 -3.59 -6.69 -6.38
C LEU A 74 -3.34 -8.20 -6.43
N TRP A 75 -4.38 -9.01 -6.21
CA TRP A 75 -4.30 -10.45 -6.23
C TRP A 75 -3.92 -10.96 -7.62
N ASP A 76 -4.60 -10.50 -8.66
CA ASP A 76 -4.36 -10.92 -10.04
C ASP A 76 -2.92 -10.56 -10.47
N ASP A 77 -2.42 -9.36 -10.12
CA ASP A 77 -1.02 -8.98 -10.38
C ASP A 77 -0.03 -9.84 -9.57
N LEU A 78 -0.37 -10.25 -8.34
CA LEU A 78 0.46 -11.19 -7.58
C LEU A 78 0.51 -12.58 -8.23
N VAL A 79 -0.62 -13.08 -8.76
CA VAL A 79 -0.67 -14.35 -9.50
C VAL A 79 0.32 -14.29 -10.66
N ASP A 80 0.25 -13.25 -11.49
CA ASP A 80 1.11 -13.09 -12.66
C ASP A 80 2.59 -12.95 -12.27
N LEU A 81 2.91 -12.05 -11.34
CA LEU A 81 4.28 -11.78 -10.92
C LEU A 81 4.93 -13.01 -10.26
N MET A 82 4.20 -13.73 -9.41
CA MET A 82 4.73 -14.91 -8.74
C MET A 82 4.87 -16.08 -9.72
N ALA A 83 3.94 -16.26 -10.65
CA ALA A 83 4.03 -17.28 -11.69
C ALA A 83 5.25 -17.03 -12.59
N TYR A 84 5.44 -15.79 -13.05
CA TYR A 84 6.62 -15.41 -13.82
C TYR A 84 7.90 -15.68 -13.04
N ALA A 85 7.97 -15.26 -11.78
CA ALA A 85 9.15 -15.46 -10.95
C ALA A 85 9.47 -16.96 -10.72
N LYS A 86 8.45 -17.80 -10.56
CA LYS A 86 8.60 -19.26 -10.44
C LYS A 86 9.19 -19.88 -11.70
N VAL A 87 8.76 -19.43 -12.88
CA VAL A 87 9.21 -19.99 -14.17
C VAL A 87 10.62 -19.50 -14.52
N HIS A 88 10.91 -18.21 -14.31
CA HIS A 88 12.13 -17.58 -14.81
C HIS A 88 13.24 -17.44 -13.76
N GLY A 89 12.98 -17.74 -12.49
CA GLY A 89 13.97 -17.64 -11.41
C GLY A 89 14.39 -16.20 -11.09
N ARG A 90 13.65 -15.20 -11.56
CA ARG A 90 13.90 -13.76 -11.34
C ARG A 90 12.58 -13.02 -11.17
N ILE A 91 12.58 -11.93 -10.42
CA ILE A 91 11.38 -11.09 -10.23
C ILE A 91 11.50 -9.86 -11.11
N ASP A 92 10.63 -9.77 -12.12
CA ASP A 92 10.53 -8.62 -13.01
C ASP A 92 9.16 -7.97 -12.83
N THR A 93 9.15 -6.76 -12.30
CA THR A 93 7.90 -6.03 -11.97
C THR A 93 7.78 -4.74 -12.75
N VAL A 94 8.83 -4.34 -13.47
CA VAL A 94 8.89 -3.09 -14.21
C VAL A 94 8.17 -3.27 -15.54
N ARG A 95 7.22 -2.37 -15.83
CA ARG A 95 6.52 -2.36 -17.11
C ARG A 95 7.47 -1.95 -18.24
N ASP A 96 7.21 -2.43 -19.44
CA ASP A 96 8.08 -2.23 -20.63
C ASP A 96 8.44 -0.75 -20.86
N GLU A 97 7.50 0.18 -20.66
CA GLU A 97 7.73 1.62 -20.81
C GLU A 97 8.70 2.22 -19.77
N HIS A 98 9.01 1.48 -18.70
CA HIS A 98 9.96 1.86 -17.66
C HIS A 98 11.19 0.93 -17.60
N SER A 99 11.32 0.03 -18.58
CA SER A 99 12.46 -0.89 -18.72
C SER A 99 13.80 -0.13 -18.79
N PRO A 100 14.93 -0.80 -18.47
CA PRO A 100 16.26 -0.23 -18.66
C PRO A 100 16.47 0.33 -20.07
N GLU A 101 16.05 -0.43 -21.08
CA GLU A 101 16.19 -0.11 -22.50
C GLU A 101 15.35 1.11 -22.86
N ALA A 102 14.06 1.14 -22.47
CA ALA A 102 13.17 2.26 -22.76
C ALA A 102 13.61 3.57 -22.09
N GLN A 103 14.29 3.50 -20.94
CA GLN A 103 14.77 4.67 -20.20
C GLN A 103 16.25 5.02 -20.46
N GLY A 104 16.96 4.24 -21.27
CA GLY A 104 18.39 4.44 -21.52
C GLY A 104 19.24 4.35 -20.25
N ARG A 105 18.87 3.47 -19.31
CA ARG A 105 19.56 3.26 -18.03
C ARG A 105 20.18 1.86 -17.96
N PRO A 106 21.23 1.64 -17.16
CA PRO A 106 21.75 0.30 -16.93
C PRO A 106 20.70 -0.60 -16.25
N ALA A 107 20.76 -1.89 -16.57
CA ALA A 107 20.01 -2.91 -15.87
C ALA A 107 20.46 -3.01 -14.40
N ARG A 108 19.52 -3.41 -13.55
CA ARG A 108 19.74 -3.61 -12.12
C ARG A 108 20.61 -4.83 -11.88
N VAL A 109 21.62 -4.66 -11.03
CA VAL A 109 22.50 -5.74 -10.57
C VAL A 109 22.14 -6.08 -9.11
N ASP A 110 21.47 -7.22 -8.91
CA ASP A 110 21.16 -7.78 -7.59
C ASP A 110 21.12 -9.30 -7.67
N ARG A 111 21.42 -9.95 -6.55
CA ARG A 111 21.50 -11.42 -6.46
C ARG A 111 20.22 -12.17 -6.86
N HIS A 112 19.04 -11.54 -6.79
CA HIS A 112 17.77 -12.16 -7.19
C HIS A 112 17.41 -11.89 -8.66
N GLY A 113 18.26 -11.16 -9.39
CA GLY A 113 18.01 -10.71 -10.75
C GLY A 113 16.79 -9.78 -10.87
N GLY A 114 16.43 -9.52 -12.13
CA GLY A 114 15.20 -8.82 -12.53
C GLY A 114 15.13 -7.34 -12.17
N GLU A 115 14.15 -6.68 -12.76
CA GLU A 115 13.89 -5.26 -12.60
C GLU A 115 12.79 -5.00 -11.57
N VAL A 116 13.00 -3.98 -10.72
CA VAL A 116 12.07 -3.57 -9.67
C VAL A 116 11.97 -2.05 -9.59
N TYR A 117 10.80 -1.56 -9.18
CA TYR A 117 10.53 -0.14 -9.05
C TYR A 117 11.04 0.47 -7.75
N VAL A 118 10.87 -0.20 -6.60
CA VAL A 118 11.15 0.37 -5.27
C VAL A 118 12.00 -0.52 -4.37
N TYR A 119 11.91 -1.84 -4.51
CA TYR A 119 12.59 -2.77 -3.61
C TYR A 119 14.11 -2.59 -3.63
N ARG A 120 14.71 -2.33 -2.45
CA ARG A 120 16.15 -2.05 -2.28
C ARG A 120 16.67 -0.89 -3.15
N ARG A 121 15.82 0.08 -3.42
CA ARG A 121 16.18 1.28 -4.18
C ARG A 121 16.05 2.55 -3.35
N ALA A 122 16.18 2.45 -2.03
CA ALA A 122 16.13 3.61 -1.14
C ALA A 122 17.08 4.71 -1.64
N ASP A 123 16.61 5.95 -1.60
CA ASP A 123 17.30 7.17 -2.04
C ASP A 123 17.58 7.26 -3.55
N LEU A 124 17.31 6.21 -4.34
CA LEU A 124 17.39 6.27 -5.79
C LEU A 124 16.12 6.91 -6.39
N PRO A 125 16.24 7.57 -7.56
CA PRO A 125 15.09 8.11 -8.26
C PRO A 125 14.06 7.02 -8.62
N CYS A 126 12.79 7.31 -8.34
CA CYS A 126 11.68 6.50 -8.83
C CYS A 126 11.63 6.53 -10.36
N HIS A 127 11.56 5.36 -11.00
CA HIS A 127 11.50 5.23 -12.47
C HIS A 127 10.30 5.90 -13.14
N VAL A 128 9.25 6.22 -12.37
CA VAL A 128 8.03 6.84 -12.91
C VAL A 128 8.04 8.36 -12.73
N CYS A 129 8.56 8.87 -11.62
CA CYS A 129 8.36 10.27 -11.24
C CYS A 129 9.60 11.02 -10.75
N GLY A 130 10.76 10.35 -10.69
CA GLY A 130 12.04 10.91 -10.24
C GLY A 130 12.17 11.12 -8.74
N THR A 131 11.08 11.15 -7.96
CA THR A 131 11.16 11.34 -6.50
C THR A 131 11.92 10.19 -5.84
N PRO A 132 12.87 10.47 -4.92
CA PRO A 132 13.61 9.43 -4.21
C PRO A 132 12.68 8.43 -3.53
N VAL A 133 12.99 7.14 -3.71
CA VAL A 133 12.29 6.06 -3.02
C VAL A 133 12.63 6.12 -1.54
N ARG A 134 11.61 6.03 -0.69
CA ARG A 134 11.76 6.00 0.76
C ARG A 134 11.87 4.57 1.26
N SER A 135 12.48 4.44 2.44
CA SER A 135 12.46 3.19 3.19
C SER A 135 12.21 3.41 4.68
N SER A 136 11.70 2.37 5.34
CA SER A 136 11.49 2.30 6.79
C SER A 136 11.44 0.84 7.23
N THR A 137 11.42 0.59 8.54
CA THR A 137 11.22 -0.77 9.08
C THR A 137 9.77 -0.97 9.47
N LEU A 138 9.15 -2.05 9.00
CA LEU A 138 7.80 -2.48 9.38
C LEU A 138 7.81 -3.94 9.78
N GLU A 139 7.44 -4.24 11.03
CA GLU A 139 7.42 -5.58 11.62
C GLU A 139 8.75 -6.36 11.37
N GLY A 140 9.89 -5.68 11.59
CA GLY A 140 11.23 -6.27 11.48
C GLY A 140 11.75 -6.44 10.04
N ARG A 141 11.05 -5.95 9.02
CA ARG A 141 11.49 -6.00 7.62
C ARG A 141 11.44 -4.62 6.97
N ASN A 142 12.41 -4.34 6.10
CA ASN A 142 12.41 -3.09 5.34
C ASN A 142 11.17 -2.98 4.45
N LEU A 143 10.55 -1.81 4.44
CA LEU A 143 9.50 -1.38 3.54
C LEU A 143 10.09 -0.35 2.58
N TYR A 144 9.74 -0.43 1.29
CA TYR A 144 10.18 0.50 0.26
C TYR A 144 8.97 1.05 -0.48
N TRP A 145 8.95 2.37 -0.75
CA TRP A 145 7.84 2.99 -1.47
C TRP A 145 8.25 4.34 -2.09
N CYS A 146 7.56 4.76 -3.14
CA CYS A 146 7.70 6.11 -3.67
C CYS A 146 6.64 7.04 -3.05
N PRO A 147 7.02 8.09 -2.29
CA PRO A 147 6.05 8.95 -1.60
C PRO A 147 5.22 9.82 -2.56
N LYS A 148 5.66 9.98 -3.83
CA LYS A 148 4.92 10.73 -4.85
C LYS A 148 3.96 9.84 -5.63
N CYS A 149 4.34 8.61 -5.97
CA CYS A 149 3.47 7.68 -6.72
C CYS A 149 2.45 6.99 -5.81
N GLN A 150 2.81 6.69 -4.56
CA GLN A 150 1.98 5.99 -3.58
C GLN A 150 1.47 6.97 -2.52
N ARG A 151 0.67 7.95 -2.94
CA ARG A 151 0.11 8.96 -2.03
C ARG A 151 -1.15 8.43 -1.37
N ARG A 152 -1.27 8.60 -0.05
CA ARG A 152 -2.57 8.45 0.61
C ARG A 152 -3.54 9.46 0.02
N LYS A 153 -4.72 9.02 -0.39
CA LYS A 153 -5.84 9.95 -0.56
C LYS A 153 -6.18 10.44 0.84
N SER A 154 -5.83 11.68 1.16
CA SER A 154 -6.33 12.30 2.40
C SER A 154 -7.84 12.23 2.38
N ALA A 155 -8.48 11.87 3.49
CA ALA A 155 -9.90 12.15 3.65
C ALA A 155 -10.10 13.67 3.43
N PRO A 156 -11.19 14.09 2.76
CA PRO A 156 -11.47 15.52 2.63
C PRO A 156 -11.47 16.15 4.03
N VAL A 157 -10.69 17.22 4.20
CA VAL A 157 -10.70 18.02 5.44
C VAL A 157 -12.11 18.59 5.59
N PRO A 158 -12.84 18.31 6.69
CA PRO A 158 -14.13 18.95 6.89
C PRO A 158 -13.93 20.46 6.96
N ASP A 159 -14.65 21.19 6.11
CA ASP A 159 -14.60 22.64 6.02
C ASP A 159 -15.02 23.24 7.37
N ARG A 160 -14.09 23.93 8.05
CA ARG A 160 -14.33 24.54 9.37
C ARG A 160 -15.15 25.84 9.29
N ARG A 161 -15.65 26.24 8.11
CA ARG A 161 -16.29 27.53 7.88
C ARG A 161 -17.79 27.62 8.12
N ASN A 162 -18.45 26.57 8.59
CA ASN A 162 -19.87 26.66 8.96
C ASN A 162 -20.12 26.27 10.42
N ARG A 163 -19.59 27.08 11.33
CA ARG A 163 -20.08 27.18 12.70
C ARG A 163 -20.65 28.59 12.85
N LEU A 164 -21.89 28.78 12.41
CA LEU A 164 -22.62 29.99 12.76
C LEU A 164 -22.90 29.95 14.25
N ASP A 165 -22.30 30.92 14.93
CA ASP A 165 -22.52 31.28 16.31
C ASP A 165 -23.99 31.61 16.55
N VAL A 166 -24.60 30.94 17.54
CA VAL A 166 -25.86 31.39 18.16
C VAL A 166 -25.58 31.59 19.63
N HIS A 167 -24.94 32.71 19.96
CA HIS A 167 -24.96 33.28 21.29
C HIS A 167 -25.80 34.57 21.26
N GLY A 168 -27.11 34.40 21.46
CA GLY A 168 -27.98 35.48 21.90
C GLY A 168 -27.78 35.67 23.40
N VAL A 169 -27.05 36.71 23.78
CA VAL A 169 -26.89 37.17 25.17
C VAL A 169 -28.02 38.14 25.46
N GLU A 170 -28.86 37.83 26.43
CA GLU A 170 -29.98 38.67 26.88
C GLU A 170 -29.45 39.73 27.88
N PRO A 171 -29.81 41.02 27.75
CA PRO A 171 -29.20 42.08 28.55
C PRO A 171 -29.85 42.28 29.93
N LEU A 172 -28.99 42.55 30.91
CA LEU A 172 -29.29 42.93 32.29
C LEU A 172 -30.24 44.14 32.37
N LEU A 173 -31.35 43.99 33.11
CA LEU A 173 -32.14 45.10 33.61
C LEU A 173 -32.13 45.13 35.15
N SER A 174 -31.59 46.23 35.64
CA SER A 174 -31.44 46.70 37.02
C SER A 174 -32.78 46.77 37.76
N ARG A 175 -32.80 46.44 39.06
CA ARG A 175 -33.89 46.81 39.98
C ARG A 175 -33.34 47.51 41.23
N PRO A 176 -34.07 48.49 41.79
CA PRO A 176 -33.51 49.49 42.71
C PRO A 176 -33.55 49.06 44.18
N VAL A 177 -32.67 49.70 44.95
CA VAL A 177 -32.54 49.72 46.40
C VAL A 177 -33.82 50.25 47.08
N ARG A 178 -34.16 49.69 48.24
CA ARG A 178 -35.10 50.27 49.23
C ARG A 178 -34.52 50.11 50.65
N PRO A 179 -34.93 50.97 51.60
CA PRO A 179 -34.09 51.51 52.67
C PRO A 179 -33.82 50.53 53.82
#